data_AF-A0A9R1WNL9-F1
#
_entry.id   AF-A0A9R1WNL9-F1
#
_cell.length_a   1.000
_cell.length_b   1.000
_cell.length_c   1.000
_cell.angle_alpha   90.00
_cell.angle_beta   90.00
_cell.angle_gamma   90.00
#
_symmetry.space_group_name_H-M   'P 1'
#
loop_
_entity.id
_entity.type
_entity.pdbx_description
1 polymer ?
#
loop_
_entity_poly.entity_id
_entity_poly.type
_entity_poly.pdbx_seq_one_letter_code
_entity_poly.pdbx_strand_id
1 'polypeptide(L)'
;MRQKRKQSIVNYGYEPSADEDDGSYDKSETERAVPVETFRRRNREKRRLKKNGCNLQDPLVVCGGDIMLMILSFLDAHSVASSLAVSCRWRRVACSDTIWSEKIKELWADKAHLPRFAQVEGLSKLSAYTLSIQDGKRGVPEYWRNLDPYWRGTGPPMHRYFHEDGSQTADVDDKVWEGHECCYSIVTSFLADGRIREHYVRINSWPQLSISRRHDWGWEMSNDLYLYSSVPEAYKPNGTGPYLPVH
;
A
#
# COMPACT_ATOMS: atom_id res chain seq x y z
N MET A 1 -30.62 -15.34 -40.99
CA MET A 1 -30.35 -16.44 -40.02
C MET A 1 -29.33 -15.95 -39.01
N ARG A 2 -29.55 -16.11 -37.69
CA ARG A 2 -28.63 -15.66 -36.63
C ARG A 2 -27.86 -16.86 -36.04
N GLN A 3 -26.56 -16.97 -36.31
CA GLN A 3 -25.71 -17.95 -35.63
C GLN A 3 -25.30 -17.42 -34.24
N LYS A 4 -25.63 -18.17 -33.19
CA LYS A 4 -25.17 -17.91 -31.82
C LYS A 4 -23.81 -18.58 -31.62
N ARG A 5 -22.74 -17.81 -31.40
CA ARG A 5 -21.49 -18.37 -30.84
C ARG A 5 -21.70 -18.66 -29.35
N LYS A 6 -21.55 -19.93 -28.95
CA LYS A 6 -21.44 -20.33 -27.54
C LYS A 6 -20.03 -19.98 -27.04
N GLN A 7 -19.92 -19.32 -25.90
CA GLN A 7 -18.66 -19.18 -25.18
C GLN A 7 -18.45 -20.41 -24.29
N SER A 8 -17.26 -21.00 -24.33
CA SER A 8 -16.88 -22.15 -23.50
C SER A 8 -16.32 -21.66 -22.16
N ILE A 9 -17.00 -22.00 -21.06
CA ILE A 9 -16.48 -21.79 -19.71
C ILE A 9 -15.59 -23.00 -19.36
N VAL A 10 -14.33 -22.75 -19.00
CA VAL A 10 -13.41 -23.78 -18.52
C VAL A 10 -13.61 -23.91 -17.00
N ASN A 11 -14.22 -25.00 -16.58
CA ASN A 11 -14.31 -25.36 -15.16
C ASN A 11 -13.00 -26.02 -14.72
N TYR A 12 -12.27 -25.39 -13.79
CA TYR A 12 -11.26 -26.09 -13.00
C TYR A 12 -11.94 -26.72 -11.80
N GLY A 13 -12.30 -28.01 -11.93
CA GLY A 13 -12.73 -28.83 -10.80
C GLY A 13 -11.52 -29.32 -10.01
N TYR A 14 -11.60 -29.24 -8.68
CA TYR A 14 -10.70 -29.94 -7.77
C TYR A 14 -11.50 -31.06 -7.11
N GLU A 15 -11.23 -32.31 -7.50
CA GLU A 15 -11.78 -33.50 -6.87
C GLU A 15 -10.84 -33.93 -5.73
N PRO A 16 -11.31 -34.07 -4.48
CA PRO A 16 -10.51 -34.62 -3.39
C PRO A 16 -10.36 -36.14 -3.56
N SER A 17 -9.12 -36.64 -3.60
CA SER A 17 -8.84 -38.07 -3.49
C SER A 17 -9.14 -38.57 -2.07
N ALA A 18 -9.87 -39.68 -1.97
CA ALA A 18 -10.00 -40.45 -0.74
C ALA A 18 -8.80 -41.39 -0.52
N ASP A 19 -8.76 -42.03 0.66
CA ASP A 19 -7.82 -43.07 1.11
C ASP A 19 -6.38 -42.55 1.44
N GLU A 20 -5.66 -42.92 2.51
CA GLU A 20 -5.87 -43.71 3.75
C GLU A 20 -4.75 -43.31 4.78
N ASP A 21 -4.70 -43.85 6.01
CA ASP A 21 -5.13 -43.13 7.23
C ASP A 21 -4.10 -43.33 8.41
N ASP A 22 -4.35 -42.68 9.56
CA ASP A 22 -3.63 -42.71 10.86
C ASP A 22 -2.24 -42.03 10.99
N GLY A 23 -2.02 -41.33 12.10
CA GLY A 23 -0.78 -40.57 12.36
C GLY A 23 -0.77 -39.58 13.54
N SER A 24 -1.32 -39.93 14.71
CA SER A 24 -1.02 -39.30 16.03
C SER A 24 -0.98 -37.75 16.11
N TYR A 25 -2.11 -37.14 16.49
CA TYR A 25 -2.18 -35.70 16.83
C TYR A 25 -1.47 -35.38 18.17
N ASP A 26 -0.21 -34.92 18.11
CA ASP A 26 0.45 -34.31 19.28
C ASP A 26 -0.03 -32.84 19.45
N LYS A 27 -0.32 -32.47 20.70
CA LYS A 27 -1.11 -31.29 21.05
C LYS A 27 -0.23 -30.19 21.64
N SER A 28 0.65 -29.60 20.84
CA SER A 28 1.44 -28.44 21.27
C SER A 28 0.59 -27.17 21.31
N GLU A 29 -0.12 -26.97 22.41
CA GLU A 29 -0.77 -25.71 22.75
C GLU A 29 0.28 -24.58 22.82
N THR A 30 0.15 -23.58 21.94
CA THR A 30 0.76 -22.26 22.17
C THR A 30 -0.28 -21.18 21.96
N GLU A 31 -1.39 -21.32 22.69
CA GLU A 31 -2.27 -20.18 22.95
C GLU A 31 -1.42 -19.03 23.53
N ARG A 32 -1.29 -17.93 22.77
CA ARG A 32 -0.77 -16.68 23.33
C ARG A 32 -1.81 -16.13 24.29
N ALA A 33 -1.78 -16.63 25.52
CA ALA A 33 -2.66 -16.21 26.60
C ALA A 33 -2.56 -14.68 26.77
N VAL A 34 -3.62 -13.97 26.37
CA VAL A 34 -3.77 -12.55 26.65
C VAL A 34 -3.74 -12.41 28.18
N PRO A 35 -2.75 -11.73 28.79
CA PRO A 35 -2.52 -11.85 30.23
C PRO A 35 -3.77 -11.49 31.02
N VAL A 36 -4.22 -12.37 31.91
CA VAL A 36 -5.46 -12.24 32.69
C VAL A 36 -5.51 -10.90 33.45
N GLU A 37 -4.35 -10.35 33.80
CA GLU A 37 -4.21 -8.99 34.34
C GLU A 37 -4.77 -7.89 33.43
N THR A 38 -4.56 -7.95 32.12
CA THR A 38 -5.10 -6.94 31.17
C THR A 38 -6.62 -6.92 31.21
N PHE A 39 -7.26 -8.10 31.24
CA PHE A 39 -8.70 -8.25 31.33
C PHE A 39 -9.24 -7.77 32.70
N ARG A 40 -8.54 -8.11 33.79
CA ARG A 40 -8.85 -7.63 35.16
C ARG A 40 -8.69 -6.11 35.28
N ARG A 41 -7.65 -5.51 34.69
CA ARG A 41 -7.38 -4.05 34.69
C ARG A 41 -8.48 -3.30 33.95
N ARG A 42 -8.87 -3.78 32.75
CA ARG A 42 -9.99 -3.25 31.95
C ARG A 42 -11.33 -3.29 32.70
N ASN A 43 -11.60 -4.37 33.44
CA ASN A 43 -12.81 -4.46 34.27
C ASN A 43 -12.75 -3.61 35.55
N ARG A 44 -11.58 -3.41 36.16
CA ARG A 44 -11.38 -2.53 37.32
C ARG A 44 -11.55 -1.07 36.96
N GLU A 45 -11.11 -0.69 35.76
CA GLU A 45 -11.28 0.65 35.18
C GLU A 45 -12.74 0.94 34.80
N LYS A 46 -13.41 0.00 34.12
CA LYS A 46 -14.88 0.07 33.90
C LYS A 46 -15.67 0.21 35.21
N ARG A 47 -15.27 -0.50 36.28
CA ARG A 47 -15.88 -0.37 37.62
C ARG A 47 -15.59 0.97 38.29
N ARG A 48 -14.44 1.61 38.03
CA ARG A 48 -14.13 2.97 38.50
C ARG A 48 -14.97 4.02 37.78
N LEU A 49 -15.04 3.96 36.45
CA LEU A 49 -15.88 4.84 35.64
C LEU A 49 -17.36 4.76 36.07
N LYS A 50 -17.88 3.55 36.31
CA LYS A 50 -19.26 3.34 36.77
C LYS A 50 -19.55 3.86 38.19
N LYS A 51 -18.54 4.24 38.99
CA LYS A 51 -18.70 4.80 40.34
C LYS A 51 -18.82 6.34 40.34
N ASN A 52 -18.34 7.00 39.28
CA ASN A 52 -18.58 8.42 39.06
C ASN A 52 -19.86 8.53 38.22
N GLY A 53 -20.96 8.98 38.83
CA GLY A 53 -22.31 8.93 38.25
C GLY A 53 -22.55 9.89 37.08
N CYS A 54 -21.87 9.68 35.95
CA CYS A 54 -22.18 10.33 34.69
C CYS A 54 -23.29 9.57 33.95
N ASN A 55 -24.47 10.18 33.83
CA ASN A 55 -25.58 9.71 32.96
C ASN A 55 -25.25 9.94 31.46
N LEU A 56 -24.06 9.55 31.03
CA LEU A 56 -23.62 9.58 29.63
C LEU A 56 -24.31 8.44 28.87
N GLN A 57 -25.47 8.74 28.30
CA GLN A 57 -26.15 7.86 27.36
C GLN A 57 -25.33 7.75 26.06
N ASP A 58 -25.38 6.58 25.41
CA ASP A 58 -24.72 6.37 24.12
C ASP A 58 -25.33 7.34 23.08
N PRO A 59 -24.55 8.22 22.43
CA PRO A 59 -25.09 9.18 21.47
C PRO A 59 -25.76 8.50 20.28
N LEU A 60 -25.40 7.25 19.94
CA LEU A 60 -26.10 6.47 18.91
C LEU A 60 -27.51 6.02 19.35
N VAL A 61 -27.79 5.99 20.66
CA VAL A 61 -29.14 5.75 21.21
C VAL A 61 -29.94 7.04 21.26
N VAL A 62 -29.30 8.17 21.61
CA VAL A 62 -29.97 9.48 21.75
C VAL A 62 -30.25 10.13 20.39
N CYS A 63 -29.27 10.15 19.50
CA CYS A 63 -29.33 10.84 18.20
C CYS A 63 -29.78 9.93 17.05
N GLY A 64 -29.80 8.61 17.25
CA GLY A 64 -30.14 7.63 16.21
C GLY A 64 -29.05 7.47 15.15
N GLY A 65 -29.33 6.63 14.15
CA GLY A 65 -28.37 6.23 13.12
C GLY A 65 -27.95 7.36 12.18
N ASP A 66 -28.91 8.15 11.70
CA ASP A 66 -28.68 9.13 10.62
C ASP A 66 -27.86 10.34 11.10
N ILE A 67 -28.18 10.86 12.29
CA ILE A 67 -27.39 11.92 12.92
C ILE A 67 -25.98 11.41 13.27
N MET A 68 -25.85 10.16 13.75
CA MET A 68 -24.54 9.57 14.00
C MET A 68 -23.72 9.40 12.71
N LEU A 69 -24.36 9.01 11.60
CA LEU A 69 -23.72 8.91 10.29
C LEU A 69 -23.22 10.27 9.80
N MET A 70 -24.05 11.31 9.96
CA MET A 70 -23.67 12.69 9.67
C MET A 70 -22.45 13.12 10.52
N ILE A 71 -22.48 12.91 11.84
CA ILE A 71 -21.35 13.21 12.74
C ILE A 71 -20.07 12.48 12.31
N LEU A 72 -20.16 11.17 12.03
CA LEU A 72 -18.99 10.38 11.63
C LEU A 72 -18.44 10.76 10.25
N SER A 73 -19.27 11.31 9.34
CA SER A 73 -18.81 11.76 8.02
C SER A 73 -17.83 12.94 8.06
N PHE A 74 -17.93 13.79 9.09
CA PHE A 74 -17.00 14.90 9.35
C PHE A 74 -15.66 14.49 9.95
N LEU A 75 -15.51 13.24 10.40
CA LEU A 75 -14.26 12.75 10.99
C LEU A 75 -13.25 12.34 9.92
N ASP A 76 -11.97 12.33 10.29
CA ASP A 76 -10.91 11.75 9.48
C ASP A 76 -10.99 10.22 9.46
N ALA A 77 -10.38 9.59 8.45
CA ALA A 77 -10.48 8.14 8.25
C ALA A 77 -9.95 7.32 9.45
N HIS A 78 -8.98 7.81 10.22
CA HIS A 78 -8.46 7.12 11.40
C HIS A 78 -9.44 7.16 12.58
N SER A 79 -10.14 8.28 12.78
CA SER A 79 -11.20 8.38 13.80
C SER A 79 -12.47 7.59 13.43
N VAL A 80 -12.83 7.53 12.15
CA VAL A 80 -13.90 6.62 11.66
C VAL A 80 -13.50 5.16 11.87
N ALA A 81 -12.26 4.78 11.51
CA ALA A 81 -11.75 3.43 11.76
C ALA A 81 -11.77 3.06 13.25
N SER A 82 -11.40 3.99 14.13
CA SER A 82 -11.44 3.81 15.59
C SER A 82 -12.88 3.56 16.09
N SER A 83 -13.87 4.21 15.47
CA SER A 83 -15.29 4.04 15.79
C SER A 83 -15.83 2.61 15.52
N LEU A 84 -15.20 1.85 14.60
CA LEU A 84 -15.52 0.44 14.33
C LEU A 84 -15.24 -0.51 15.50
N ALA A 85 -14.42 -0.07 16.46
CA ALA A 85 -14.01 -0.83 17.65
C ALA A 85 -14.83 -0.51 18.91
N VAL A 86 -15.66 0.54 18.89
CA VAL A 86 -16.42 1.02 20.07
C VAL A 86 -17.53 0.03 20.47
N SER A 87 -18.38 -0.35 19.52
CA SER A 87 -19.45 -1.34 19.74
C SER A 87 -19.95 -1.93 18.41
N CYS A 88 -20.73 -3.02 18.47
CA CYS A 88 -21.39 -3.59 17.30
C CYS A 88 -22.40 -2.63 16.64
N ARG A 89 -23.06 -1.77 17.43
CA ARG A 89 -24.00 -0.75 16.91
C ARG A 89 -23.25 0.38 16.22
N TRP A 90 -22.17 0.87 16.82
CA TRP A 90 -21.30 1.88 16.22
C TRP A 90 -20.66 1.38 14.93
N ARG A 91 -20.19 0.12 14.91
CA ARG A 91 -19.67 -0.53 13.69
C ARG A 91 -20.67 -0.52 12.53
N ARG A 92 -21.96 -0.77 12.77
CA ARG A 92 -22.97 -0.73 11.70
C ARG A 92 -23.04 0.63 10.99
N VAL A 93 -22.88 1.72 11.72
CA VAL A 93 -22.87 3.08 11.15
C VAL A 93 -21.50 3.42 10.56
N ALA A 94 -20.42 3.16 11.30
CA ALA A 94 -19.06 3.47 10.90
C ALA A 94 -18.54 2.60 9.73
N CYS A 95 -19.16 1.45 9.42
CA CYS A 95 -18.90 0.69 8.19
C CYS A 95 -19.60 1.26 6.95
N SER A 96 -20.42 2.31 7.06
CA SER A 96 -21.25 2.78 5.94
C SER A 96 -20.41 3.21 4.74
N ASP A 97 -20.73 2.67 3.57
CA ASP A 97 -20.07 3.02 2.31
C ASP A 97 -20.25 4.50 1.93
N THR A 98 -21.24 5.20 2.50
CA THR A 98 -21.41 6.66 2.33
C THR A 98 -20.33 7.48 3.03
N ILE A 99 -19.73 6.97 4.12
CA ILE A 99 -18.60 7.62 4.79
C ILE A 99 -17.32 7.26 4.02
N TRP A 100 -17.13 5.97 3.75
CA TRP A 100 -15.93 5.47 3.10
C TRP A 100 -15.83 5.82 1.61
N SER A 101 -16.90 6.22 0.93
CA SER A 101 -16.81 6.76 -0.43
C SER A 101 -16.02 8.05 -0.48
N GLU A 102 -16.24 8.96 0.47
CA GLU A 102 -15.51 10.23 0.53
C GLU A 102 -14.08 9.99 1.04
N LYS A 103 -13.87 9.13 2.04
CA LYS A 103 -12.53 8.77 2.50
C LYS A 103 -11.70 8.02 1.45
N ILE A 104 -12.34 7.28 0.56
CA ILE A 104 -11.68 6.73 -0.64
C ILE A 104 -11.32 7.84 -1.62
N LYS A 105 -12.23 8.77 -1.95
CA LYS A 105 -11.93 9.88 -2.86
C LYS A 105 -10.75 10.71 -2.34
N GLU A 106 -10.74 11.03 -1.05
CA GLU A 106 -9.61 11.67 -0.35
C GLU A 106 -8.32 10.84 -0.55
N LEU A 107 -8.31 9.57 -0.14
CA LEU A 107 -7.15 8.68 -0.27
C LEU A 107 -6.67 8.48 -1.71
N TRP A 108 -7.57 8.57 -2.69
CA TRP A 108 -7.29 8.33 -4.11
C TRP A 108 -6.96 9.62 -4.88
N ALA A 109 -7.32 10.80 -4.37
CA ALA A 109 -6.98 12.09 -4.99
C ALA A 109 -5.46 12.36 -5.02
N ASP A 110 -4.71 11.76 -4.09
CA ASP A 110 -3.25 11.80 -4.03
C ASP A 110 -2.59 10.56 -4.68
N LYS A 111 -3.38 9.57 -5.16
CA LYS A 111 -2.83 8.38 -5.84
C LYS A 111 -2.71 8.58 -7.35
N ALA A 112 -1.47 8.49 -7.83
CA ALA A 112 -1.10 8.50 -9.26
C ALA A 112 -1.74 7.39 -10.11
N HIS A 113 -2.17 6.29 -9.46
CA HIS A 113 -2.72 5.11 -10.09
C HIS A 113 -3.63 4.36 -9.09
N LEU A 114 -4.76 3.84 -9.57
CA LEU A 114 -5.68 3.06 -8.77
C LEU A 114 -5.50 1.56 -9.08
N PRO A 115 -5.16 0.72 -8.09
CA PRO A 115 -4.93 -0.71 -8.33
C PRO A 115 -6.20 -1.40 -8.84
N ARG A 116 -6.07 -2.48 -9.63
CA ARG A 116 -7.21 -3.10 -10.33
C ARG A 116 -8.40 -3.47 -9.43
N PHE A 117 -8.19 -3.77 -8.14
CA PHE A 117 -9.27 -4.03 -7.18
C PHE A 117 -10.18 -2.81 -6.92
N ALA A 118 -9.71 -1.59 -7.21
CA ALA A 118 -10.52 -0.37 -7.18
C ALA A 118 -11.61 -0.33 -8.27
N GLN A 119 -11.43 -1.12 -9.34
CA GLN A 119 -12.33 -1.22 -10.49
C GLN A 119 -13.30 -2.43 -10.38
N VAL A 120 -13.18 -3.23 -9.31
CA VAL A 120 -14.03 -4.42 -9.11
C VAL A 120 -15.36 -4.00 -8.50
N GLU A 121 -16.46 -4.26 -9.21
CA GLU A 121 -17.82 -4.04 -8.71
C GLU A 121 -18.15 -4.96 -7.52
N GLY A 122 -18.96 -4.47 -6.59
CA GLY A 122 -19.40 -5.22 -5.40
C GLY A 122 -18.44 -5.18 -4.20
N LEU A 123 -17.25 -4.60 -4.31
CA LEU A 123 -16.32 -4.47 -3.19
C LEU A 123 -16.69 -3.26 -2.29
N SER A 124 -16.89 -3.48 -1.00
CA SER A 124 -17.29 -2.40 -0.07
C SER A 124 -16.23 -1.31 0.02
N LYS A 125 -16.65 -0.07 0.28
CA LYS A 125 -15.74 1.08 0.34
C LYS A 125 -14.79 0.98 1.55
N LEU A 126 -15.22 0.44 2.68
CA LEU A 126 -14.29 0.10 3.77
C LEU A 126 -13.22 -0.92 3.34
N SER A 127 -13.59 -1.95 2.57
CA SER A 127 -12.64 -2.95 2.07
C SER A 127 -11.66 -2.35 1.05
N ALA A 128 -12.16 -1.54 0.10
CA ALA A 128 -11.33 -0.87 -0.89
C ALA A 128 -10.36 0.14 -0.26
N TYR A 129 -10.77 0.85 0.79
CA TYR A 129 -9.88 1.71 1.59
C TYR A 129 -8.79 0.88 2.27
N THR A 130 -9.18 -0.20 2.98
CA THR A 130 -8.25 -1.07 3.72
C THR A 130 -7.20 -1.70 2.78
N LEU A 131 -7.65 -2.26 1.66
CA LEU A 131 -6.77 -2.80 0.61
C LEU A 131 -5.88 -1.70 0.00
N SER A 132 -6.40 -0.48 -0.20
CA SER A 132 -5.61 0.66 -0.69
C SER A 132 -4.47 1.08 0.24
N ILE A 133 -4.65 0.92 1.56
CA ILE A 133 -3.59 1.17 2.56
C ILE A 133 -2.58 0.01 2.59
N GLN A 134 -3.03 -1.23 2.46
CA GLN A 134 -2.13 -2.40 2.41
C GLN A 134 -1.30 -2.45 1.12
N ASP A 135 -1.91 -2.09 -0.02
CA ASP A 135 -1.27 -1.97 -1.34
C ASP A 135 -0.11 -0.96 -1.31
N GLY A 136 -0.28 0.16 -0.59
CA GLY A 136 0.77 1.17 -0.37
C GLY A 136 1.85 0.78 0.65
N LYS A 137 1.73 -0.38 1.32
CA LYS A 137 2.71 -0.92 2.29
C LYS A 137 3.40 -2.19 1.80
N ARG A 138 3.31 -2.50 0.50
CA ARG A 138 4.03 -3.62 -0.08
C ARG A 138 5.53 -3.33 -0.03
N GLY A 139 6.29 -4.27 0.54
CA GLY A 139 7.76 -4.33 0.42
C GLY A 139 8.19 -5.05 -0.86
N VAL A 140 9.49 -5.03 -1.17
CA VAL A 140 10.02 -5.59 -2.43
C VAL A 140 9.73 -7.09 -2.48
N PRO A 141 9.03 -7.59 -3.52
CA PRO A 141 8.91 -9.02 -3.73
C PRO A 141 10.29 -9.64 -3.84
N GLU A 142 10.52 -10.75 -3.15
CA GLU A 142 11.85 -11.37 -3.02
C GLU A 142 12.51 -11.65 -4.36
N TYR A 143 11.72 -12.03 -5.37
CA TYR A 143 12.11 -12.12 -6.78
C TYR A 143 12.93 -10.91 -7.25
N TRP A 144 12.46 -9.67 -7.04
CA TRP A 144 13.14 -8.47 -7.50
C TRP A 144 14.41 -8.16 -6.71
N ARG A 145 14.45 -8.46 -5.40
CA ARG A 145 15.70 -8.36 -4.61
C ARG A 145 16.77 -9.34 -5.09
N ASN A 146 16.34 -10.53 -5.51
CA ASN A 146 17.23 -11.58 -5.99
C ASN A 146 17.69 -11.39 -7.44
N LEU A 147 17.26 -10.33 -8.14
CA LEU A 147 17.76 -10.01 -9.49
C LEU A 147 19.00 -9.10 -9.45
N ASP A 148 19.06 -8.14 -8.53
CA ASP A 148 20.19 -7.22 -8.43
C ASP A 148 21.46 -7.92 -7.89
N PRO A 149 22.61 -7.86 -8.61
CA PRO A 149 23.88 -8.42 -8.15
C PRO A 149 24.43 -7.74 -6.88
N TYR A 150 24.15 -6.45 -6.69
CA TYR A 150 24.63 -5.69 -5.52
C TYR A 150 23.92 -6.12 -4.23
N TRP A 151 22.59 -6.27 -4.28
CA TRP A 151 21.80 -6.76 -3.13
C TRP A 151 22.15 -8.20 -2.74
N ARG A 152 22.65 -9.01 -3.68
CA ARG A 152 23.18 -10.35 -3.43
C ARG A 152 24.65 -10.39 -3.01
N GLY A 153 25.36 -9.25 -3.08
CA GLY A 153 26.82 -9.19 -2.85
C GLY A 153 27.63 -9.92 -3.92
N THR A 154 27.04 -10.21 -5.09
CA THR A 154 27.65 -11.01 -6.17
C THR A 154 28.23 -10.16 -7.30
N GLY A 155 28.01 -8.85 -7.31
CA GLY A 155 28.50 -7.95 -8.37
C GLY A 155 28.22 -6.46 -8.10
N PRO A 156 28.58 -5.59 -9.05
CA PRO A 156 28.28 -4.16 -8.99
C PRO A 156 26.76 -3.90 -9.08
N PRO A 157 26.28 -2.70 -8.68
CA PRO A 157 24.89 -2.30 -8.89
C PRO A 157 24.54 -2.22 -10.37
N MET A 158 23.29 -2.49 -10.71
CA MET A 158 22.81 -2.43 -12.10
C MET A 158 22.61 -0.97 -12.53
N HIS A 159 23.12 -0.58 -13.70
CA HIS A 159 22.92 0.77 -14.24
C HIS A 159 21.58 0.89 -14.99
N ARG A 160 20.86 1.98 -14.74
CA ARG A 160 19.70 2.39 -15.54
C ARG A 160 19.94 3.81 -16.03
N TYR A 161 19.83 3.99 -17.34
CA TYR A 161 19.99 5.28 -18.01
C TYR A 161 18.60 5.86 -18.26
N PHE A 162 18.37 7.10 -17.85
CA PHE A 162 17.10 7.80 -17.94
C PHE A 162 17.20 8.86 -19.05
N HIS A 163 16.31 8.81 -20.04
CA HIS A 163 16.34 9.66 -21.24
C HIS A 163 15.25 10.73 -21.21
N GLU A 164 15.50 11.90 -21.82
CA GLU A 164 14.59 13.05 -21.77
C GLU A 164 13.19 12.79 -22.38
N ASP A 165 13.06 11.78 -23.24
CA ASP A 165 11.79 11.31 -23.81
C ASP A 165 10.94 10.48 -22.83
N GLY A 166 11.44 10.25 -21.62
CA GLY A 166 10.80 9.42 -20.59
C GLY A 166 11.09 7.94 -20.71
N SER A 167 11.93 7.51 -21.68
CA SER A 167 12.38 6.12 -21.77
C SER A 167 13.52 5.82 -20.78
N GLN A 168 13.76 4.53 -20.55
CA GLN A 168 14.94 4.03 -19.85
C GLN A 168 15.67 3.00 -20.71
N THR A 169 16.98 2.86 -20.51
CA THR A 169 17.77 1.73 -21.01
C THR A 169 18.68 1.18 -19.91
N ALA A 170 19.30 0.02 -20.16
CA ALA A 170 20.30 -0.59 -19.28
C ALA A 170 21.58 -0.91 -20.08
N ASP A 171 22.58 -1.47 -19.40
CA ASP A 171 23.80 -1.99 -20.05
C ASP A 171 23.46 -3.16 -21.00
N VAL A 172 24.24 -3.33 -22.07
CA VAL A 172 23.97 -4.31 -23.15
C VAL A 172 23.94 -5.76 -22.64
N ASP A 173 24.73 -6.07 -21.62
CA ASP A 173 24.82 -7.39 -21.00
C ASP A 173 23.84 -7.59 -19.82
N ASP A 174 22.92 -6.65 -19.58
CA ASP A 174 21.95 -6.73 -18.49
C ASP A 174 20.86 -7.79 -18.75
N LYS A 175 21.08 -8.98 -18.19
CA LYS A 175 20.17 -10.14 -18.23
C LYS A 175 18.90 -9.99 -17.38
N VAL A 176 18.73 -8.89 -16.65
CA VAL A 176 17.51 -8.55 -15.92
C VAL A 176 16.63 -7.60 -16.74
N TRP A 177 17.24 -6.83 -17.65
CA TRP A 177 16.54 -5.85 -18.47
C TRP A 177 15.65 -6.50 -19.53
N GLU A 178 16.11 -7.54 -20.23
CA GLU A 178 15.39 -8.39 -21.20
C GLU A 178 14.33 -7.70 -22.11
N GLY A 179 14.55 -6.43 -22.48
CA GLY A 179 13.60 -5.67 -23.32
C GLY A 179 12.31 -5.25 -22.60
N HIS A 180 12.28 -5.24 -21.26
CA HIS A 180 11.24 -4.55 -20.51
C HIS A 180 11.31 -3.04 -20.78
N GLU A 181 10.50 -2.56 -21.73
CA GLU A 181 10.26 -1.14 -21.94
C GLU A 181 9.83 -0.50 -20.60
N CYS A 182 10.76 0.17 -19.94
CA CYS A 182 10.45 0.94 -18.75
C CYS A 182 10.38 2.42 -19.12
N CYS A 183 9.26 3.03 -18.80
CA CYS A 183 9.07 4.47 -18.89
C CYS A 183 9.17 5.08 -17.50
N TYR A 184 9.69 6.31 -17.42
CA TYR A 184 9.51 7.15 -16.25
C TYR A 184 8.75 8.42 -16.61
N SER A 185 8.08 8.98 -15.62
CA SER A 185 7.50 10.31 -15.72
C SER A 185 7.76 11.10 -14.44
N ILE A 186 8.08 12.38 -14.61
CA ILE A 186 8.15 13.35 -13.54
C ILE A 186 6.74 13.91 -13.37
N VAL A 187 6.03 13.46 -12.33
CA VAL A 187 4.68 13.96 -12.07
C VAL A 187 4.79 15.26 -11.30
N THR A 188 4.51 16.36 -11.99
CA THR A 188 4.29 17.67 -11.41
C THR A 188 2.80 17.96 -11.51
N SER A 189 2.13 18.16 -10.38
CA SER A 189 0.68 18.43 -10.34
C SER A 189 0.39 19.60 -9.42
N PHE A 190 -0.70 20.31 -9.67
CA PHE A 190 -1.13 21.45 -8.86
C PHE A 190 -2.29 21.01 -7.95
N LEU A 191 -2.25 21.43 -6.68
CA LEU A 191 -3.40 21.40 -5.78
C LEU A 191 -4.46 22.40 -6.26
N ALA A 192 -5.70 22.20 -5.81
CA ALA A 192 -6.83 23.08 -6.15
C ALA A 192 -6.66 24.54 -5.64
N ASP A 193 -5.71 24.78 -4.73
CA ASP A 193 -5.32 26.11 -4.22
C ASP A 193 -4.12 26.72 -4.95
N GLY A 194 -3.67 26.09 -6.06
CA GLY A 194 -2.55 26.55 -6.88
C GLY A 194 -1.16 26.18 -6.35
N ARG A 195 -1.04 25.53 -5.17
CA ARG A 195 0.25 25.03 -4.69
C ARG A 195 0.72 23.85 -5.54
N ILE A 196 2.00 23.84 -5.89
CA ILE A 196 2.63 22.69 -6.56
C ILE A 196 2.68 21.53 -5.55
N ARG A 197 2.11 20.38 -5.91
CA ARG A 197 2.27 19.11 -5.17
C ARG A 197 3.73 18.69 -5.24
N GLU A 198 4.19 17.95 -4.22
CA GLU A 198 5.55 17.41 -4.18
C GLU A 198 5.91 16.73 -5.51
N HIS A 199 7.03 17.13 -6.11
CA HIS A 199 7.52 16.54 -7.34
C HIS A 199 7.96 15.11 -7.07
N TYR A 200 7.47 14.17 -7.86
CA TYR A 200 7.91 12.78 -7.75
C TYR A 200 8.17 12.14 -9.10
N VAL A 201 9.02 11.12 -9.07
CA VAL A 201 9.28 10.26 -10.21
C VAL A 201 8.42 9.02 -10.07
N ARG A 202 7.81 8.59 -11.17
CA ARG A 202 7.20 7.26 -11.28
C ARG A 202 7.94 6.48 -12.35
N ILE A 203 8.32 5.25 -12.05
CA ILE A 203 8.75 4.27 -13.05
C ILE A 203 7.55 3.34 -13.30
N ASN A 204 7.23 3.06 -14.56
CA ASN A 204 6.14 2.17 -15.00
C ASN A 204 4.83 2.41 -14.22
N SER A 205 4.40 1.39 -13.47
CA SER A 205 3.25 1.40 -12.54
C SER A 205 3.68 1.13 -11.08
N TRP A 206 4.97 1.33 -10.77
CA TRP A 206 5.49 1.18 -9.41
C TRP A 206 5.03 2.36 -8.52
N PRO A 207 5.08 2.22 -7.18
CA PRO A 207 4.80 3.32 -6.26
C PRO A 207 5.71 4.53 -6.47
N GLN A 208 5.23 5.69 -6.01
CA GLN A 208 5.92 6.97 -6.03
C GLN A 208 7.36 6.87 -5.50
N LEU A 209 8.32 7.46 -6.23
CA LEU A 209 9.70 7.65 -5.79
C LEU A 209 9.91 9.09 -5.37
N SER A 210 10.39 9.29 -4.15
CA SER A 210 10.83 10.60 -3.67
C SER A 210 12.20 10.90 -4.23
N ILE A 211 12.41 12.09 -4.79
CA ILE A 211 13.70 12.52 -5.34
C ILE A 211 14.37 13.54 -4.42
N SER A 212 15.67 13.38 -4.18
CA SER A 212 16.47 14.31 -3.38
C SER A 212 17.83 14.59 -4.03
N ARG A 213 18.48 15.69 -3.63
CA ARG A 213 19.86 16.01 -4.00
C ARG A 213 20.81 15.53 -2.91
N ARG A 214 21.88 14.85 -3.32
CA ARG A 214 22.98 14.42 -2.46
C ARG A 214 24.04 15.53 -2.35
N HIS A 215 24.89 15.47 -1.31
CA HIS A 215 25.92 16.49 -1.04
C HIS A 215 27.00 16.60 -2.14
N ASP A 216 27.20 15.55 -2.93
CA ASP A 216 28.08 15.49 -4.10
C ASP A 216 27.44 16.08 -5.38
N TRP A 217 26.30 16.78 -5.23
CA TRP A 217 25.41 17.26 -6.31
C TRP A 217 24.75 16.14 -7.13
N GLY A 218 24.96 14.88 -6.76
CA GLY A 218 24.19 13.76 -7.27
C GLY A 218 22.70 13.87 -6.91
N TRP A 219 21.93 12.92 -7.41
CA TRP A 219 20.54 12.72 -7.02
C TRP A 219 20.33 11.31 -6.46
N GLU A 220 19.34 11.18 -5.59
CA GLU A 220 18.80 9.89 -5.16
C GLU A 220 17.29 9.88 -5.42
N MET A 221 16.77 8.77 -5.93
CA MET A 221 15.33 8.50 -6.03
C MET A 221 15.04 7.23 -5.24
N SER A 222 14.22 7.33 -4.19
CA SER A 222 13.97 6.20 -3.30
C SER A 222 12.53 6.12 -2.76
N ASN A 223 12.16 4.91 -2.38
CA ASN A 223 11.02 4.56 -1.53
C ASN A 223 11.33 3.22 -0.82
N ASP A 224 10.37 2.64 -0.09
CA ASP A 224 10.53 1.34 0.59
C ASP A 224 10.83 0.15 -0.38
N LEU A 225 10.83 0.40 -1.70
CA LEU A 225 10.98 -0.61 -2.74
C LEU A 225 12.22 -0.45 -3.63
N TYR A 226 12.57 0.78 -4.00
CA TYR A 226 13.67 1.06 -4.93
C TYR A 226 14.61 2.09 -4.34
N LEU A 227 15.87 1.94 -4.71
CA LEU A 227 16.92 2.92 -4.48
C LEU A 227 17.67 3.10 -5.81
N TYR A 228 17.53 4.26 -6.41
CA TYR A 228 18.38 4.71 -7.51
C TYR A 228 19.24 5.87 -7.01
N SER A 229 20.54 5.82 -7.27
CA SER A 229 21.44 6.96 -7.08
C SER A 229 22.12 7.24 -8.41
N SER A 230 22.32 8.53 -8.71
CA SER A 230 23.23 8.93 -9.78
C SER A 230 24.65 8.42 -9.48
N VAL A 231 25.32 7.90 -10.51
CA VAL A 231 26.76 7.61 -10.48
C VAL A 231 27.47 8.68 -11.31
N PRO A 232 28.49 9.38 -10.80
CA PRO A 232 29.22 10.38 -11.57
C PRO A 232 30.10 9.72 -12.63
N GLU A 233 29.85 10.02 -13.91
CA GLU A 233 30.56 9.40 -15.03
C GLU A 233 31.82 10.18 -15.45
N ALA A 234 32.60 10.66 -14.47
CA ALA A 234 33.69 11.62 -14.66
C ALA A 234 34.84 11.17 -15.61
N TYR A 235 34.85 9.89 -16.00
CA TYR A 235 35.81 9.31 -16.95
C TYR A 235 35.29 9.24 -18.40
N LYS A 236 34.00 9.48 -18.65
CA LYS A 236 33.44 9.51 -20.01
C LYS A 236 33.59 10.90 -20.63
N PRO A 237 33.83 11.01 -21.96
CA PRO A 237 33.72 12.28 -22.65
C PRO A 237 32.29 12.81 -22.53
N ASN A 238 32.15 14.05 -22.05
CA ASN A 238 30.88 14.70 -21.67
C ASN A 238 30.17 14.10 -20.42
N GLY A 239 30.86 13.32 -19.59
CA GLY A 239 30.31 12.80 -18.34
C GLY A 239 29.93 13.90 -17.34
N THR A 240 28.88 13.68 -16.57
CA THR A 240 28.44 14.60 -15.50
C THR A 240 28.96 14.15 -14.14
N GLY A 241 29.57 15.08 -13.41
CA GLY A 241 30.08 14.88 -12.04
C GLY A 241 31.51 15.42 -11.86
N PRO A 242 31.93 15.77 -10.64
CA PRO A 242 33.31 16.14 -10.36
C PRO A 242 34.23 14.93 -10.55
N TYR A 243 35.40 15.16 -11.14
CA TYR A 243 36.46 14.14 -11.19
C TYR A 243 37.01 13.93 -9.78
N LEU A 244 36.60 12.84 -9.13
CA LEU A 244 37.14 12.39 -7.86
C LEU A 244 38.37 11.51 -8.13
N PRO A 245 39.61 11.99 -7.93
CA PRO A 245 40.78 11.13 -8.03
C PRO A 245 40.69 10.06 -6.93
N VAL A 246 40.84 8.80 -7.32
CA VAL A 246 40.95 7.69 -6.39
C VAL A 246 42.30 7.79 -5.67
N HIS A 247 42.27 7.83 -4.34
CA HIS A 247 43.45 7.75 -3.46
C HIS A 247 43.62 6.31 -2.95
#